data_AF-K0TNB5-F1
#
_entry.id   AF-K0TNB5-F1
#
_cell.length_a   1.000
_cell.length_b   1.000
_cell.length_c   1.000
_cell.angle_alpha   90.00
_cell.angle_beta   90.00
_cell.angle_gamma   90.00
#
_symmetry.space_group_name_H-M   'P 1'
#
loop_
_entity.id
_entity.type
_entity.pdbx_description
1 polymer ?
#
loop_
_entity_poly.entity_id
_entity_poly.type
_entity_poly.pdbx_seq_one_letter_code
_entity_poly.pdbx_strand_id
1 'polypeptide(L)'
;MQNNVNGFPTLVGFKDQSNIPNRLKEKDFTADNIAETIGVHLNAPTARGSQSQAAANGDDFRAIDILGASRDGLARTRETVYRDAALSFTHALRTDIFSRGPLDDLRREVFSDWVDLLYWSLPPTYILHTLINDLRNNIDSVMVSEDNMNFMVDKHSDVINGIHTKWSEQCSKGIAGAGYSCGLWSLFHIVSIGVIERHRAVLGAREQVSTSFVATTLRNYVDNFFDCESCREYFVSMFDSCGFNHCRRFKQTKKLPPPQSWDEFALWLWEVHNDVNTRLARLHSTDSNSGPIASQAPWPPTSECAACIDSTGKWDTDSVLSHLKSVYWPSGVQNFRFVVLKKKDTAVEVGNSFFYELIENLLFLGFAALVVTWCSNRRRNVTGRHKKSEDNV
;
A
#
# COMPACT_ATOMS: atom_id res chain seq x y z
N MET A 1 -15.09 -32.54 -3.61
CA MET A 1 -16.46 -31.97 -3.50
C MET A 1 -16.95 -31.35 -4.82
N GLN A 2 -16.51 -31.83 -5.99
CA GLN A 2 -17.29 -31.65 -7.21
C GLN A 2 -18.39 -32.73 -7.19
N ASN A 3 -19.62 -32.35 -7.54
CA ASN A 3 -20.84 -33.19 -7.68
C ASN A 3 -21.81 -33.20 -6.47
N ASN A 4 -22.54 -32.09 -6.26
CA ASN A 4 -23.95 -32.08 -5.81
C ASN A 4 -24.45 -30.64 -5.52
N VAL A 5 -24.20 -29.67 -6.39
CA VAL A 5 -24.89 -28.37 -6.32
C VAL A 5 -25.90 -28.36 -7.47
N ASN A 6 -27.17 -28.57 -7.14
CA ASN A 6 -28.25 -28.73 -8.12
C ASN A 6 -28.99 -27.41 -8.41
N GLY A 7 -28.55 -26.29 -7.82
CA GLY A 7 -29.15 -24.96 -7.97
C GLY A 7 -28.56 -23.94 -7.00
N PHE A 8 -28.85 -22.65 -7.22
CA PHE A 8 -28.45 -21.55 -6.35
C PHE A 8 -29.71 -20.82 -5.81
N PRO A 9 -29.70 -20.38 -4.54
CA PRO A 9 -28.63 -20.53 -3.56
C PRO A 9 -28.61 -21.92 -2.88
N THR A 10 -27.41 -22.48 -2.66
CA THR A 10 -27.22 -23.70 -1.84
C THR A 10 -26.33 -23.35 -0.65
N LEU A 11 -26.82 -23.58 0.58
CA LEU A 11 -26.06 -23.37 1.81
C LEU A 11 -25.74 -24.70 2.49
N VAL A 12 -24.46 -24.91 2.81
CA VAL A 12 -23.95 -26.13 3.46
C VAL A 12 -23.11 -25.72 4.65
N GLY A 13 -23.50 -26.17 5.85
CA GLY A 13 -22.76 -25.97 7.09
C GLY A 13 -22.00 -27.23 7.51
N PHE A 14 -20.84 -27.03 8.14
CA PHE A 14 -20.06 -28.08 8.77
C PHE A 14 -19.93 -27.75 10.25
N LYS A 15 -20.15 -28.74 11.11
CA LYS A 15 -19.87 -28.60 12.55
C LYS A 15 -18.38 -28.84 12.79
N ASP A 16 -17.83 -28.22 13.83
CA ASP A 16 -16.43 -28.40 14.19
C ASP A 16 -16.10 -29.91 14.33
N GLN A 17 -14.97 -30.31 13.75
CA GLN A 17 -14.49 -31.70 13.65
C GLN A 17 -15.36 -32.71 12.85
N SER A 18 -16.36 -32.27 12.08
CA SER A 18 -17.17 -33.14 11.23
C SER A 18 -17.00 -32.84 9.73
N ASN A 19 -16.70 -33.88 8.95
CA ASN A 19 -16.66 -33.81 7.49
C ASN A 19 -18.02 -34.11 6.84
N ILE A 20 -19.09 -34.23 7.64
CA ILE A 20 -20.44 -34.54 7.16
C ILE A 20 -21.18 -33.21 6.86
N PRO A 21 -21.60 -32.96 5.60
CA PRO A 21 -22.24 -31.72 5.22
C PRO A 21 -23.70 -31.66 5.71
N ASN A 22 -24.07 -30.59 6.41
CA ASN A 22 -25.45 -30.29 6.76
C ASN A 22 -26.01 -29.27 5.77
N ARG A 23 -26.96 -29.69 4.93
CA ARG A 23 -27.58 -28.82 3.91
C ARG A 23 -28.80 -28.12 4.48
N LEU A 24 -28.84 -26.79 4.36
CA LEU A 24 -30.04 -26.02 4.64
C LEU A 24 -30.90 -25.91 3.38
N LYS A 25 -32.22 -26.02 3.55
CA LYS A 25 -33.18 -25.68 2.49
C LYS A 25 -33.33 -24.17 2.46
N GLU A 26 -33.53 -23.60 1.27
CA GLU A 26 -33.63 -22.14 1.06
C GLU A 26 -34.68 -21.46 1.95
N LYS A 27 -35.81 -22.13 2.18
CA LYS A 27 -36.87 -21.67 3.08
C LYS A 27 -36.46 -21.51 4.55
N ASP A 28 -35.31 -22.06 4.95
CA ASP A 28 -34.84 -22.12 6.33
C ASP A 28 -33.62 -21.20 6.57
N PHE A 29 -33.31 -20.28 5.65
CA PHE A 29 -32.20 -19.33 5.76
C PHE A 29 -32.51 -18.20 6.74
N THR A 30 -32.35 -18.48 8.04
CA THR A 30 -32.34 -17.47 9.09
C THR A 30 -31.00 -17.50 9.83
N ALA A 31 -30.61 -16.38 10.44
CA ALA A 31 -29.36 -16.31 11.21
C ALA A 31 -29.31 -17.39 12.31
N ASP A 32 -30.43 -17.61 12.99
CA ASP A 32 -30.55 -18.62 14.06
C ASP A 32 -30.39 -20.05 13.52
N ASN A 33 -31.06 -20.39 12.43
CA ASN A 33 -30.99 -21.73 11.83
C ASN A 33 -29.58 -22.03 11.28
N ILE A 34 -28.93 -21.01 10.70
CA ILE A 34 -27.56 -21.13 10.20
C ILE A 34 -26.61 -21.34 11.37
N ALA A 35 -26.73 -20.53 12.42
CA ALA A 35 -25.91 -20.63 13.63
C ALA A 35 -26.08 -21.99 14.31
N GLU A 36 -27.30 -22.51 14.44
CA GLU A 36 -27.55 -23.87 14.94
C GLU A 36 -26.91 -24.96 14.05
N THR A 37 -27.00 -24.80 12.73
CA THR A 37 -26.44 -25.78 11.78
C THR A 37 -24.92 -25.90 11.89
N ILE A 38 -24.23 -24.80 12.20
CA ILE A 38 -22.77 -24.76 12.40
C ILE A 38 -22.34 -24.86 13.87
N GLY A 39 -23.29 -24.96 14.81
CA GLY A 39 -23.01 -25.11 16.24
C GLY A 39 -22.58 -23.81 16.95
N VAL A 40 -23.02 -22.65 16.47
CA VAL A 40 -22.75 -21.32 17.03
C VAL A 40 -24.00 -20.80 17.75
N HIS A 41 -23.84 -20.20 18.93
CA HIS A 41 -24.93 -19.52 19.64
C HIS A 41 -24.85 -18.00 19.41
N LEU A 42 -25.94 -17.39 18.94
CA LEU A 42 -26.04 -15.94 18.75
C LEU A 42 -26.58 -15.29 20.04
N ASN A 43 -25.85 -14.31 20.59
CA ASN A 43 -26.32 -13.51 21.72
C ASN A 43 -27.02 -12.24 21.21
N ALA A 44 -28.22 -11.95 21.72
CA ALA A 44 -28.96 -10.73 21.37
C ALA A 44 -28.34 -9.47 22.02
N PRO A 45 -28.35 -8.29 21.35
CA PRO A 45 -27.81 -7.06 21.93
C PRO A 45 -28.77 -6.48 22.98
N THR A 46 -28.23 -6.18 24.16
CA THR A 46 -28.92 -5.40 25.19
C THR A 46 -28.96 -3.92 24.83
N ALA A 47 -30.17 -3.35 24.73
CA ALA A 47 -30.37 -1.92 24.50
C ALA A 47 -30.02 -1.10 25.74
N ARG A 48 -29.22 -0.03 25.58
CA ARG A 48 -29.20 1.09 26.54
C ARG A 48 -28.62 2.39 25.97
N GLY A 49 -29.43 3.44 26.12
CA GLY A 49 -28.99 4.70 26.72
C GLY A 49 -28.57 5.81 25.77
N SER A 50 -29.51 6.72 25.47
CA SER A 50 -29.20 8.06 24.98
C SER A 50 -28.42 8.84 26.04
N GLN A 51 -27.39 9.57 25.62
CA GLN A 51 -26.97 10.80 26.30
C GLN A 51 -26.24 11.72 25.32
N SER A 52 -26.50 13.01 25.52
CA SER A 52 -26.41 14.14 24.60
C SER A 52 -25.01 14.70 24.39
N GLN A 53 -24.86 15.32 23.23
CA GLN A 53 -23.73 16.10 22.73
C GLN A 53 -23.41 17.33 23.60
N ALA A 54 -22.12 17.63 23.72
CA ALA A 54 -21.61 18.99 23.86
C ALA A 54 -20.27 19.07 23.09
N ALA A 55 -20.24 19.90 22.06
CA ALA A 55 -19.06 20.23 21.29
C ALA A 55 -18.14 21.16 22.11
N ALA A 56 -16.84 20.91 22.06
CA ALA A 56 -15.82 21.84 22.53
C ALA A 56 -14.68 21.87 21.51
N ASN A 57 -14.66 22.95 20.73
CA ASN A 57 -13.52 23.42 19.96
C ASN A 57 -12.36 23.75 20.89
N GLY A 58 -11.16 23.28 20.56
CA GLY A 58 -9.92 23.61 21.23
C GLY A 58 -8.82 22.64 20.85
N ASP A 59 -7.97 23.04 19.90
CA ASP A 59 -6.74 22.35 19.54
C ASP A 59 -5.77 22.33 20.74
N ASP A 60 -5.95 21.36 21.64
CA ASP A 60 -4.97 20.94 22.64
C ASP A 60 -4.26 19.70 22.09
N PHE A 61 -3.22 19.93 21.28
CA PHE A 61 -2.38 18.89 20.68
C PHE A 61 -1.56 18.18 21.77
N ARG A 62 -2.22 17.28 22.51
CA ARG A 62 -1.56 16.33 23.41
C ARG A 62 -0.88 15.23 22.59
N ALA A 63 0.24 14.74 23.11
CA ALA A 63 1.10 13.71 22.54
C ALA A 63 0.37 12.79 21.55
N ILE A 64 0.55 13.06 20.26
CA ILE A 64 0.02 12.21 19.19
C ILE A 64 0.92 10.99 19.16
N ASP A 65 0.50 9.98 19.89
CA ASP A 65 0.95 8.64 19.63
C ASP A 65 0.31 8.16 18.32
N ILE A 66 1.02 8.36 17.20
CA ILE A 66 0.65 7.75 15.92
C ILE A 66 0.66 6.21 16.05
N LEU A 67 1.32 5.64 17.07
CA LEU A 67 1.43 4.21 17.32
C LEU A 67 0.26 3.65 18.11
N GLY A 68 -0.95 3.69 17.57
CA GLY A 68 -1.96 2.75 18.05
C GLY A 68 -1.50 1.28 18.02
N ALA A 69 -0.32 0.97 17.43
CA ALA A 69 0.39 -0.30 17.39
C ALA A 69 0.50 -1.06 18.74
N SER A 70 0.63 -0.38 19.89
CA SER A 70 0.62 -1.04 21.21
C SER A 70 -0.07 -0.20 22.30
N ARG A 71 -0.74 -0.85 23.25
CA ARG A 71 -1.21 -0.25 24.52
C ARG A 71 -0.72 -1.10 25.68
N ASP A 72 -0.05 -0.49 26.65
CA ASP A 72 0.52 -1.18 27.81
C ASP A 72 1.46 -2.35 27.44
N GLY A 73 2.12 -2.28 26.28
CA GLY A 73 2.97 -3.35 25.75
C GLY A 73 2.22 -4.51 25.06
N LEU A 74 0.89 -4.41 24.92
CA LEU A 74 0.04 -5.37 24.21
C LEU A 74 -0.20 -4.95 22.76
N ALA A 75 -0.01 -5.89 21.84
CA ALA A 75 -0.30 -5.71 20.41
C ALA A 75 -1.79 -5.45 20.15
N ARG A 76 -2.10 -4.68 19.10
CA ARG A 76 -3.47 -4.58 18.59
C ARG A 76 -3.96 -5.91 18.06
N THR A 77 -5.26 -6.17 18.20
CA THR A 77 -5.89 -7.27 17.45
C THR A 77 -5.98 -6.91 15.97
N ARG A 78 -5.88 -7.92 15.10
CA ARG A 78 -5.99 -7.75 13.64
C ARG A 78 -7.32 -7.12 13.25
N GLU A 79 -8.41 -7.52 13.91
CA GLU A 79 -9.75 -6.99 13.69
C GLU A 79 -9.78 -5.47 13.94
N THR A 80 -9.09 -5.01 14.99
CA THR A 80 -8.98 -3.59 15.33
C THR A 80 -8.14 -2.83 14.30
N VAL A 81 -7.02 -3.41 13.85
CA VAL A 81 -6.18 -2.83 12.79
C VAL A 81 -6.98 -2.62 11.50
N TYR A 82 -7.74 -3.63 11.08
CA TYR A 82 -8.51 -3.59 9.85
C TYR A 82 -9.72 -2.67 9.97
N ARG A 83 -10.38 -2.63 11.13
CA ARG A 83 -11.47 -1.68 11.36
C ARG A 83 -10.98 -0.23 11.29
N ASP A 84 -9.92 0.09 12.02
CA ASP A 84 -9.40 1.47 12.06
C ASP A 84 -8.83 1.90 10.70
N ALA A 85 -8.23 0.98 9.94
CA ALA A 85 -7.78 1.23 8.57
C ALA A 85 -8.95 1.56 7.62
N ALA A 86 -10.05 0.80 7.71
CA ALA A 86 -11.25 1.06 6.92
C ALA A 86 -11.90 2.40 7.29
N LEU A 87 -12.02 2.67 8.59
CA LEU A 87 -12.52 3.96 9.09
C LEU A 87 -11.68 5.13 8.57
N SER A 88 -10.35 5.03 8.66
CA SER A 88 -9.48 6.08 8.13
C SER A 88 -9.58 6.23 6.62
N PHE A 89 -9.72 5.15 5.85
CA PHE A 89 -9.94 5.26 4.40
C PHE A 89 -11.25 5.99 4.10
N THR A 90 -12.36 5.59 4.73
CA THR A 90 -13.66 6.24 4.51
C THR A 90 -13.67 7.69 4.98
N HIS A 91 -12.94 8.02 6.05
CA HIS A 91 -12.74 9.39 6.50
C HIS A 91 -12.00 10.21 5.44
N ALA A 92 -10.84 9.72 4.96
CA ALA A 92 -10.03 10.39 3.95
C ALA A 92 -10.84 10.67 2.66
N LEU A 93 -11.69 9.74 2.24
CA LEU A 93 -12.56 9.96 1.07
C LEU A 93 -13.52 11.14 1.26
N ARG A 94 -14.01 11.36 2.48
CA ARG A 94 -14.93 12.46 2.81
C ARG A 94 -14.20 13.78 3.01
N THR A 95 -13.00 13.77 3.58
CA THR A 95 -12.32 14.99 4.07
C THR A 95 -11.17 15.40 3.17
N ASP A 96 -10.32 14.47 2.78
CA ASP A 96 -8.99 14.74 2.23
C ASP A 96 -9.01 14.86 0.70
N ILE A 97 -9.87 14.09 0.02
CA ILE A 97 -9.84 14.04 -1.46
C ILE A 97 -10.20 15.38 -2.08
N PHE A 98 -11.21 16.09 -1.57
CA PHE A 98 -11.65 17.38 -2.09
C PHE A 98 -11.23 18.57 -1.22
N SER A 99 -10.38 18.39 -0.20
CA SER A 99 -9.98 19.43 0.76
C SER A 99 -9.41 20.69 0.09
N ARG A 100 -8.66 20.51 -1.00
CA ARG A 100 -8.03 21.59 -1.79
C ARG A 100 -8.85 21.98 -3.03
N GLY A 101 -10.16 21.73 -3.01
CA GLY A 101 -11.08 22.01 -4.12
C GLY A 101 -11.14 20.89 -5.18
N PRO A 102 -11.79 21.16 -6.34
CA PRO A 102 -12.00 20.18 -7.40
C PRO A 102 -10.70 19.51 -7.87
N LEU A 103 -10.80 18.24 -8.29
CA LEU A 103 -9.65 17.46 -8.74
C LEU A 103 -9.24 17.86 -10.17
N ASP A 104 -8.00 18.29 -10.32
CA ASP A 104 -7.32 18.44 -11.62
C ASP A 104 -6.87 17.06 -12.17
N ASP A 105 -6.34 17.06 -13.40
CA ASP A 105 -5.95 15.82 -14.08
C ASP A 105 -4.89 15.02 -13.30
N LEU A 106 -3.95 15.72 -12.66
CA LEU A 106 -2.91 15.09 -11.84
C LEU A 106 -3.50 14.41 -10.61
N ARG A 107 -4.32 15.11 -9.82
CA ARG A 107 -4.94 14.55 -8.62
C ARG A 107 -5.88 13.40 -8.97
N ARG A 108 -6.59 13.48 -10.10
CA ARG A 108 -7.41 12.37 -10.63
C ARG A 108 -6.56 11.13 -10.91
N GLU A 109 -5.42 11.30 -11.59
CA GLU A 109 -4.52 10.19 -11.87
C GLU A 109 -3.95 9.57 -10.58
N VAL A 110 -3.48 10.41 -9.65
CA VAL A 110 -2.94 9.97 -8.37
C VAL A 110 -3.97 9.20 -7.55
N PHE A 111 -5.21 9.69 -7.51
CA PHE A 111 -6.30 8.98 -6.83
C PHE A 111 -6.63 7.64 -7.51
N SER A 112 -6.67 7.60 -8.85
CA SER A 112 -6.88 6.35 -9.59
C SER A 112 -5.77 5.33 -9.29
N ASP A 113 -4.51 5.74 -9.26
CA ASP A 113 -3.39 4.86 -8.93
C ASP A 113 -3.46 4.34 -7.49
N TRP A 114 -3.89 5.20 -6.55
CA TRP A 114 -4.11 4.81 -5.18
C TRP A 114 -5.23 3.77 -5.05
N VAL A 115 -6.37 3.96 -5.73
CA VAL A 115 -7.48 3.01 -5.73
C VAL A 115 -7.08 1.68 -6.39
N ASP A 116 -6.35 1.72 -7.50
CA ASP A 116 -5.83 0.51 -8.14
C ASP A 116 -4.85 -0.25 -7.22
N LEU A 117 -3.94 0.47 -6.53
CA LEU A 117 -3.04 -0.10 -5.54
C LEU A 117 -3.80 -0.82 -4.43
N LEU A 118 -4.81 -0.18 -3.84
CA LEU A 118 -5.67 -0.79 -2.82
C LEU A 118 -6.38 -2.05 -3.35
N TYR A 119 -6.92 -1.97 -4.57
CA TYR A 119 -7.66 -3.07 -5.19
C TYR A 119 -6.83 -4.36 -5.31
N TRP A 120 -5.58 -4.25 -5.77
CA TRP A 120 -4.77 -5.46 -6.00
C TRP A 120 -3.95 -5.88 -4.77
N SER A 121 -3.59 -4.97 -3.86
CA SER A 121 -2.72 -5.28 -2.72
C SER A 121 -3.48 -5.75 -1.47
N LEU A 122 -4.69 -5.24 -1.19
CA LEU A 122 -5.39 -5.59 0.05
C LEU A 122 -5.79 -7.07 0.12
N PRO A 123 -5.93 -7.68 1.31
CA PRO A 123 -6.37 -9.06 1.44
C PRO A 123 -7.69 -9.33 0.71
N PRO A 124 -7.84 -10.41 -0.08
CA PRO A 124 -9.05 -10.64 -0.89
C PRO A 124 -10.35 -10.75 -0.10
N THR A 125 -10.26 -11.16 1.17
CA THR A 125 -11.39 -11.33 2.10
C THR A 125 -11.75 -10.05 2.85
N TYR A 126 -10.97 -8.97 2.67
CA TYR A 126 -11.21 -7.72 3.39
C TYR A 126 -12.46 -7.02 2.86
N ILE A 127 -13.41 -6.74 3.75
CA ILE A 127 -14.70 -6.11 3.41
C ILE A 127 -14.55 -4.77 2.69
N LEU A 128 -13.44 -4.06 2.90
CA LEU A 128 -13.13 -2.79 2.22
C LEU A 128 -13.14 -2.90 0.68
N HIS A 129 -12.97 -4.11 0.13
CA HIS A 129 -13.11 -4.38 -1.30
C HIS A 129 -14.48 -4.01 -1.86
N THR A 130 -15.56 -4.00 -1.07
CA THR A 130 -16.90 -3.61 -1.59
C THR A 130 -16.89 -2.18 -2.08
N LEU A 131 -16.34 -1.25 -1.29
CA LEU A 131 -16.19 0.15 -1.66
C LEU A 131 -15.13 0.36 -2.72
N ILE A 132 -13.95 -0.27 -2.59
CA ILE A 132 -12.86 -0.09 -3.57
C ILE A 132 -13.28 -0.53 -4.97
N ASN A 133 -13.99 -1.66 -5.10
CA ASN A 133 -14.49 -2.10 -6.40
C ASN A 133 -15.49 -1.10 -7.00
N ASP A 134 -16.36 -0.52 -6.16
CA ASP A 134 -17.38 0.42 -6.62
C ASP A 134 -16.76 1.78 -6.98
N LEU A 135 -15.78 2.26 -6.21
CA LEU A 135 -14.96 3.43 -6.54
C LEU A 135 -14.27 3.23 -7.89
N ARG A 136 -13.58 2.10 -8.06
CA ARG A 136 -12.83 1.78 -9.28
C ARG A 136 -13.73 1.67 -10.51
N ASN A 137 -14.91 1.07 -10.37
CA ASN A 137 -15.85 0.91 -11.49
C ASN A 137 -16.55 2.21 -11.88
N ASN A 138 -16.61 3.18 -10.98
CA ASN A 138 -17.27 4.47 -11.20
C ASN A 138 -16.28 5.65 -11.11
N ILE A 139 -14.98 5.40 -11.28
CA ILE A 139 -13.90 6.32 -10.89
C ILE A 139 -14.07 7.72 -11.47
N ASP A 140 -14.44 7.82 -12.75
CA ASP A 140 -14.67 9.08 -13.45
C ASP A 140 -15.81 9.88 -12.82
N SER A 141 -16.90 9.22 -12.43
CA SER A 141 -18.06 9.83 -11.78
C SER A 141 -17.78 10.25 -10.35
N VAL A 142 -17.07 9.41 -9.58
CA VAL A 142 -16.76 9.69 -8.18
C VAL A 142 -15.86 10.92 -8.06
N MET A 143 -14.90 11.08 -8.98
CA MET A 143 -13.96 12.20 -8.98
C MET A 143 -14.55 13.53 -9.48
N VAL A 144 -15.83 13.59 -9.88
CA VAL A 144 -16.45 14.84 -10.37
C VAL A 144 -16.66 15.85 -9.23
N SER A 145 -17.18 15.41 -8.09
CA SER A 145 -17.53 16.28 -6.97
C SER A 145 -17.43 15.56 -5.64
N GLU A 146 -17.30 16.36 -4.57
CA GLU A 146 -17.33 15.87 -3.19
C GLU A 146 -18.65 15.15 -2.89
N ASP A 147 -19.79 15.66 -3.38
CA ASP A 147 -21.10 15.01 -3.20
C ASP A 147 -21.15 13.60 -3.81
N ASN A 148 -20.57 13.41 -5.00
CA ASN A 148 -20.51 12.09 -5.63
C ASN A 148 -19.64 11.13 -4.81
N MET A 149 -18.52 11.62 -4.27
CA MET A 149 -17.66 10.84 -3.38
C MET A 149 -18.38 10.46 -2.10
N ASN A 150 -19.01 11.42 -1.44
CA ASN A 150 -19.76 11.20 -0.20
C ASN A 150 -20.91 10.22 -0.39
N PHE A 151 -21.66 10.33 -1.49
CA PHE A 151 -22.69 9.36 -1.86
C PHE A 151 -22.14 7.94 -1.97
N MET A 152 -20.97 7.77 -2.61
CA MET A 152 -20.32 6.47 -2.73
C MET A 152 -19.85 5.93 -1.38
N VAL A 153 -19.31 6.78 -0.49
CA VAL A 153 -18.92 6.37 0.86
C VAL A 153 -20.14 5.98 1.69
N ASP A 154 -21.21 6.78 1.66
CA ASP A 154 -22.45 6.53 2.41
C ASP A 154 -23.09 5.20 2.00
N LYS A 155 -23.11 4.88 0.71
CA LYS A 155 -23.61 3.61 0.18
C LYS A 155 -22.96 2.38 0.81
N HIS A 156 -21.69 2.46 1.22
CA HIS A 156 -20.93 1.34 1.79
C HIS A 156 -20.68 1.48 3.30
N SER A 157 -21.08 2.60 3.93
CA SER A 157 -20.75 2.90 5.32
C SER A 157 -21.24 1.81 6.28
N ASP A 158 -22.49 1.36 6.14
CA ASP A 158 -23.08 0.35 7.02
C ASP A 158 -22.40 -1.02 6.87
N VAL A 159 -21.93 -1.35 5.67
CA VAL A 159 -21.27 -2.64 5.39
C VAL A 159 -19.84 -2.65 5.93
N ILE A 160 -19.13 -1.53 5.80
CA ILE A 160 -17.70 -1.44 6.13
C ILE A 160 -17.49 -1.12 7.60
N ASN A 161 -18.20 -0.10 8.10
CA ASN A 161 -18.03 0.40 9.46
C ASN A 161 -18.96 -0.32 10.43
N GLY A 162 -20.09 -0.86 9.94
CA GLY A 162 -21.08 -1.53 10.78
C GLY A 162 -21.55 -0.61 11.91
N ILE A 163 -21.49 -1.12 13.14
CA ILE A 163 -21.83 -0.36 14.35
C ILE A 163 -20.72 0.60 14.82
N HIS A 164 -19.54 0.55 14.21
CA HIS A 164 -18.36 1.25 14.70
C HIS A 164 -18.14 2.55 13.95
N THR A 165 -18.43 3.68 14.59
CA THR A 165 -18.23 5.03 14.04
C THR A 165 -17.03 5.75 14.64
N LYS A 166 -16.23 5.06 15.45
CA LYS A 166 -15.08 5.62 16.18
C LYS A 166 -13.87 4.71 16.02
N TRP A 167 -12.70 5.33 15.88
CA TRP A 167 -11.43 4.63 15.97
C TRP A 167 -11.26 3.96 17.33
N SER A 168 -10.44 2.91 17.36
CA SER A 168 -10.09 2.23 18.60
C SER A 168 -9.54 3.17 19.66
N GLU A 169 -9.67 2.78 20.93
CA GLU A 169 -9.01 3.48 22.03
C GLU A 169 -7.50 3.53 21.84
N GLN A 170 -6.91 2.53 21.18
CA GLN A 170 -5.47 2.50 20.87
C GLN A 170 -5.07 3.58 19.86
N CYS A 171 -5.85 3.80 18.81
CA CYS A 171 -5.58 4.87 17.85
C CYS A 171 -6.01 6.26 18.36
N SER A 172 -7.14 6.35 19.08
CA SER A 172 -7.68 7.61 19.58
C SER A 172 -7.03 8.08 20.88
N LYS A 173 -6.41 7.17 21.64
CA LYS A 173 -5.87 7.41 23.00
C LYS A 173 -6.88 8.05 23.96
N GLY A 174 -8.15 7.73 23.78
CA GLY A 174 -9.25 8.31 24.55
C GLY A 174 -9.61 9.76 24.16
N ILE A 175 -8.96 10.33 23.15
CA ILE A 175 -9.26 11.66 22.62
C ILE A 175 -10.34 11.52 21.53
N ALA A 176 -11.49 12.15 21.75
CA ALA A 176 -12.58 12.13 20.78
C ALA A 176 -12.15 12.82 19.47
N GLY A 177 -12.44 12.19 18.34
CA GLY A 177 -12.05 12.70 17.01
C GLY A 177 -10.62 12.38 16.60
N ALA A 178 -9.79 11.84 17.49
CA ALA A 178 -8.44 11.37 17.16
C ALA A 178 -8.45 9.94 16.60
N GLY A 179 -7.34 9.54 15.98
CA GLY A 179 -7.10 8.18 15.50
C GLY A 179 -7.07 8.02 13.99
N TYR A 180 -7.44 9.05 13.23
CA TYR A 180 -7.38 9.06 11.77
C TYR A 180 -5.99 8.65 11.24
N SER A 181 -4.93 9.37 11.61
CA SER A 181 -3.57 9.10 11.13
C SER A 181 -3.08 7.70 11.52
N CYS A 182 -3.41 7.23 12.73
CA CYS A 182 -3.08 5.88 13.19
C CYS A 182 -3.74 4.78 12.33
N GLY A 183 -5.02 4.92 12.03
CA GLY A 183 -5.72 4.01 11.12
C GLY A 183 -5.18 4.11 9.68
N LEU A 184 -4.81 5.30 9.21
CA LEU A 184 -4.24 5.49 7.88
C LEU A 184 -2.88 4.79 7.73
N TRP A 185 -1.99 4.92 8.71
CA TRP A 185 -0.74 4.14 8.75
C TRP A 185 -0.99 2.63 8.80
N SER A 186 -2.08 2.21 9.47
CA SER A 186 -2.48 0.79 9.48
C SER A 186 -2.84 0.33 8.07
N LEU A 187 -3.57 1.14 7.30
CA LEU A 187 -3.87 0.85 5.89
C LEU A 187 -2.60 0.75 5.05
N PHE A 188 -1.66 1.69 5.21
CA PHE A 188 -0.39 1.68 4.47
C PHE A 188 0.43 0.41 4.75
N HIS A 189 0.48 -0.02 6.01
CA HIS A 189 1.15 -1.25 6.39
C HIS A 189 0.44 -2.51 5.86
N ILE A 190 -0.90 -2.56 5.85
CA ILE A 190 -1.66 -3.63 5.19
C ILE A 190 -1.33 -3.71 3.70
N VAL A 191 -1.31 -2.56 3.01
CA VAL A 191 -0.91 -2.47 1.59
C VAL A 191 0.51 -3.01 1.41
N SER A 192 1.45 -2.62 2.28
CA SER A 192 2.85 -3.03 2.16
C SER A 192 3.06 -4.54 2.25
N ILE A 193 2.33 -5.22 3.15
CA ILE A 193 2.37 -6.68 3.22
C ILE A 193 1.60 -7.29 2.05
N GLY A 194 0.50 -6.67 1.63
CA GLY A 194 -0.24 -7.06 0.45
C GLY A 194 0.57 -7.07 -0.84
N VAL A 195 1.51 -6.15 -0.99
CA VAL A 195 2.47 -6.13 -2.09
C VAL A 195 3.30 -7.42 -2.11
N ILE A 196 3.82 -7.84 -0.95
CA ILE A 196 4.60 -9.09 -0.81
C ILE A 196 3.72 -10.30 -1.15
N GLU A 197 2.53 -10.36 -0.59
CA GLU A 197 1.66 -11.54 -0.65
C GLU A 197 0.92 -11.67 -1.99
N ARG A 198 0.67 -10.56 -2.69
CA ARG A 198 -0.18 -10.53 -3.89
C ARG A 198 0.51 -10.11 -5.19
N HIS A 199 1.78 -9.68 -5.19
CA HIS A 199 2.46 -9.25 -6.44
C HIS A 199 2.35 -10.27 -7.59
N ARG A 200 2.40 -11.58 -7.28
CA ARG A 200 2.31 -12.66 -8.28
C ARG A 200 0.89 -12.92 -8.80
N ALA A 201 -0.13 -12.44 -8.09
CA ALA A 201 -1.52 -12.58 -8.51
C ALA A 201 -1.91 -11.52 -9.56
N VAL A 202 -1.07 -10.52 -9.80
CA VAL A 202 -1.33 -9.48 -10.79
C VAL A 202 -0.85 -9.92 -12.17
N LEU A 203 -1.77 -9.89 -13.12
CA LEU A 203 -1.56 -10.17 -14.54
C LEU A 203 -1.63 -8.85 -15.33
N GLY A 204 -0.70 -8.66 -16.25
CA GLY A 204 -0.54 -7.39 -16.96
C GLY A 204 0.17 -6.33 -16.11
N ALA A 205 0.56 -5.22 -16.74
CA ALA A 205 1.14 -4.04 -16.11
C ALA A 205 2.20 -4.30 -15.00
N ARG A 206 3.16 -5.21 -15.24
CA ARG A 206 4.15 -5.63 -14.21
C ARG A 206 4.91 -4.47 -13.57
N GLU A 207 5.15 -3.40 -14.32
CA GLU A 207 5.80 -2.19 -13.79
C GLU A 207 5.00 -1.53 -12.64
N GLN A 208 3.67 -1.61 -12.68
CA GLN A 208 2.77 -1.08 -11.64
C GLN A 208 2.78 -1.90 -10.34
N VAL A 209 3.46 -3.06 -10.36
CA VAL A 209 3.62 -3.96 -9.21
C VAL A 209 5.05 -3.90 -8.67
N SER A 210 5.91 -3.09 -9.28
CA SER A 210 7.27 -2.87 -8.78
C SER A 210 7.25 -2.12 -7.46
N THR A 211 8.21 -2.41 -6.59
CA THR A 211 8.35 -1.74 -5.31
C THR A 211 8.51 -0.22 -5.48
N SER A 212 9.23 0.20 -6.51
CA SER A 212 9.41 1.62 -6.84
C SER A 212 8.09 2.29 -7.21
N PHE A 213 7.27 1.64 -8.05
CA PHE A 213 5.97 2.19 -8.44
C PHE A 213 5.05 2.31 -7.23
N VAL A 214 4.92 1.25 -6.44
CA VAL A 214 4.05 1.23 -5.26
C VAL A 214 4.44 2.32 -4.26
N ALA A 215 5.74 2.47 -3.99
CA ALA A 215 6.21 3.49 -3.06
C ALA A 215 5.97 4.90 -3.60
N THR A 216 6.11 5.10 -4.92
CA THR A 216 5.79 6.37 -5.59
C THR A 216 4.28 6.67 -5.53
N THR A 217 3.43 5.66 -5.73
CA THR A 217 1.97 5.80 -5.59
C THR A 217 1.59 6.25 -4.17
N LEU A 218 2.18 5.64 -3.14
CA LEU A 218 1.96 6.06 -1.75
C LEU A 218 2.45 7.50 -1.52
N ARG A 219 3.66 7.86 -1.98
CA ARG A 219 4.19 9.22 -1.88
C ARG A 219 3.29 10.24 -2.56
N ASN A 220 2.81 9.95 -3.76
CA ASN A 220 1.94 10.85 -4.50
C ASN A 220 0.57 11.00 -3.81
N TYR A 221 0.01 9.93 -3.25
CA TYR A 221 -1.21 10.01 -2.46
C TYR A 221 -1.02 10.95 -1.25
N VAL A 222 0.06 10.75 -0.48
CA VAL A 222 0.36 11.59 0.69
C VAL A 222 0.53 13.06 0.29
N ASP A 223 1.25 13.34 -0.78
CA ASP A 223 1.47 14.72 -1.28
C ASP A 223 0.15 15.41 -1.68
N ASN A 224 -0.71 14.70 -2.40
CA ASN A 224 -1.88 15.31 -3.01
C ASN A 224 -3.11 15.37 -2.09
N PHE A 225 -3.20 14.46 -1.12
CA PHE A 225 -4.43 14.29 -0.35
C PHE A 225 -4.23 14.37 1.16
N PHE A 226 -3.06 14.02 1.71
CA PHE A 226 -2.92 14.07 3.16
C PHE A 226 -2.90 15.52 3.67
N ASP A 227 -3.84 15.83 4.56
CA ASP A 227 -4.11 17.22 4.97
C ASP A 227 -3.12 17.78 6.01
N CYS A 228 -2.43 16.94 6.78
CA CYS A 228 -1.37 17.42 7.68
C CYS A 228 -0.17 17.93 6.88
N GLU A 229 -0.07 19.25 6.67
CA GLU A 229 0.97 19.90 5.87
C GLU A 229 2.39 19.55 6.32
N SER A 230 2.70 19.74 7.61
CA SER A 230 4.04 19.44 8.13
C SER A 230 4.38 17.95 8.07
N CYS A 231 3.39 17.07 8.26
CA CYS A 231 3.56 15.62 8.13
C CYS A 231 3.84 15.24 6.66
N ARG A 232 3.06 15.82 5.74
CA ARG A 232 3.17 15.62 4.29
C ARG A 232 4.54 16.05 3.80
N GLU A 233 4.96 17.28 4.10
CA GLU A 233 6.25 17.82 3.70
C GLU A 233 7.42 16.96 4.21
N TYR A 234 7.32 16.49 5.46
CA TYR A 234 8.32 15.60 6.03
C TYR A 234 8.42 14.27 5.27
N PHE A 235 7.28 13.61 5.04
CA PHE A 235 7.22 12.33 4.34
C PHE A 235 7.72 12.46 2.89
N VAL A 236 7.26 13.49 2.18
CA VAL A 236 7.64 13.77 0.79
C VAL A 236 9.13 14.10 0.69
N SER A 237 9.65 14.97 1.55
CA SER A 237 11.08 15.31 1.57
C SER A 237 11.95 14.09 1.85
N MET A 238 11.55 13.25 2.80
CA MET A 238 12.25 12.00 3.11
C MET A 238 12.27 11.04 1.92
N PHE A 239 11.16 10.90 1.21
CA PHE A 239 11.08 10.08 0.00
C PHE A 239 11.97 10.67 -1.11
N ASP A 240 11.76 11.93 -1.48
CA ASP A 240 12.43 12.58 -2.61
C ASP A 240 13.96 12.71 -2.41
N SER A 241 14.42 12.75 -1.15
CA SER A 241 15.85 12.76 -0.80
C SER A 241 16.50 11.36 -0.69
N CYS A 242 15.83 10.32 -1.15
CA CYS A 242 16.30 8.94 -1.05
C CYS A 242 16.47 8.40 0.39
N GLY A 243 15.68 8.89 1.34
CA GLY A 243 15.66 8.45 2.73
C GLY A 243 15.58 6.93 2.89
N PHE A 244 16.27 6.41 3.90
CA PHE A 244 16.40 4.96 4.16
C PHE A 244 16.90 4.15 2.95
N ASN A 245 17.69 4.78 2.07
CA ASN A 245 18.28 4.18 0.87
C ASN A 245 17.27 3.59 -0.13
N HIS A 246 16.00 4.01 -0.10
CA HIS A 246 14.94 3.38 -0.87
C HIS A 246 15.19 3.40 -2.40
N CYS A 247 15.82 4.46 -2.94
CA CYS A 247 16.23 4.59 -4.34
C CYS A 247 17.17 3.46 -4.81
N ARG A 248 17.91 2.83 -3.89
CA ARG A 248 18.72 1.64 -4.17
C ARG A 248 17.95 0.36 -3.88
N ARG A 249 17.25 0.30 -2.75
CA ARG A 249 16.51 -0.89 -2.27
C ARG A 249 15.41 -1.32 -3.26
N PHE A 250 14.74 -0.35 -3.88
CA PHE A 250 13.60 -0.59 -4.76
C PHE A 250 14.00 -0.89 -6.22
N LYS A 251 15.30 -0.92 -6.54
CA LYS A 251 15.77 -1.24 -7.89
C LYS A 251 15.54 -2.72 -8.21
N GLN A 252 14.56 -2.97 -9.07
CA GLN A 252 14.19 -4.30 -9.58
C GLN A 252 14.64 -4.49 -11.03
N THR A 253 15.95 -4.53 -11.26
CA THR A 253 16.54 -4.49 -12.62
C THR A 253 16.38 -5.76 -13.44
N LYS A 254 15.96 -6.87 -12.82
CA LYS A 254 15.72 -8.15 -13.51
C LYS A 254 14.28 -8.19 -14.01
N LYS A 255 14.06 -8.77 -15.19
CA LYS A 255 12.70 -9.06 -15.72
C LYS A 255 11.84 -9.89 -14.76
N LEU A 256 12.50 -10.70 -13.93
CA LEU A 256 11.92 -11.42 -12.79
C LEU A 256 12.82 -11.19 -11.57
N PRO A 257 12.53 -10.16 -10.75
CA PRO A 257 13.25 -9.91 -9.49
C PRO A 257 13.07 -11.08 -8.51
N PRO A 258 14.02 -11.29 -7.59
CA PRO A 258 13.83 -12.26 -6.51
C PRO A 258 12.63 -11.85 -5.64
N PRO A 259 11.89 -12.80 -5.03
CA PRO A 259 10.69 -12.50 -4.25
C PRO A 259 10.95 -11.54 -3.08
N GLN A 260 12.15 -11.59 -2.52
CA GLN A 260 12.60 -10.72 -1.44
C GLN A 260 12.64 -9.24 -1.84
N SER A 261 12.69 -8.91 -3.14
CA SER A 261 12.68 -7.51 -3.58
C SER A 261 11.38 -6.78 -3.27
N TRP A 262 10.27 -7.50 -3.00
CA TRP A 262 9.02 -6.90 -2.55
C TRP A 262 8.98 -6.67 -1.03
N ASP A 263 9.80 -7.39 -0.26
CA ASP A 263 9.90 -7.21 1.20
C ASP A 263 10.42 -5.81 1.56
N GLU A 264 11.26 -5.25 0.69
CA GLU A 264 11.88 -3.94 0.86
C GLU A 264 10.86 -2.82 1.06
N PHE A 265 9.67 -2.90 0.46
CA PHE A 265 8.65 -1.86 0.65
C PHE A 265 8.14 -1.80 2.08
N ALA A 266 7.81 -2.96 2.65
CA ALA A 266 7.29 -3.08 4.00
C ALA A 266 8.36 -2.70 5.04
N LEU A 267 9.60 -3.15 4.82
CA LEU A 267 10.73 -2.79 5.68
C LEU A 267 11.03 -1.29 5.63
N TRP A 268 11.05 -0.68 4.44
CA TRP A 268 11.22 0.77 4.31
C TRP A 268 10.11 1.54 5.01
N LEU A 269 8.84 1.16 4.79
CA LEU A 269 7.71 1.85 5.42
C LEU A 269 7.75 1.73 6.95
N TRP A 270 8.20 0.58 7.47
CA TRP A 270 8.44 0.37 8.89
C TRP A 270 9.57 1.25 9.45
N GLU A 271 10.70 1.38 8.75
CA GLU A 271 11.79 2.28 9.13
C GLU A 271 11.34 3.75 9.15
N VAL A 272 10.63 4.18 8.11
CA VAL A 272 10.04 5.53 7.99
C VAL A 272 9.10 5.82 9.14
N HIS A 273 8.19 4.89 9.46
CA HIS A 273 7.25 5.09 10.55
C HIS A 273 7.99 5.16 11.91
N ASN A 274 9.00 4.32 12.13
CA ASN A 274 9.82 4.39 13.36
C ASN A 274 10.61 5.69 13.50
N ASP A 275 11.05 6.27 12.40
CA ASP A 275 11.69 7.58 12.40
C ASP A 275 10.70 8.70 12.76
N VAL A 276 9.49 8.65 12.20
CA VAL A 276 8.38 9.55 12.58
C VAL A 276 8.07 9.41 14.07
N ASN A 277 7.99 8.18 14.59
CA ASN A 277 7.74 7.93 16.02
C ASN A 277 8.83 8.55 16.89
N THR A 278 10.09 8.34 16.51
CA THR A 278 11.24 8.88 17.23
C THR A 278 11.24 10.41 17.22
N ARG A 279 10.89 11.02 16.09
CA ARG A 279 10.76 12.47 15.95
C ARG A 279 9.66 13.03 16.85
N LEU A 280 8.47 12.44 16.84
CA LEU A 280 7.35 12.87 17.67
C LEU A 280 7.63 12.67 19.16
N ALA A 281 8.22 11.54 19.55
CA ALA A 281 8.64 11.29 20.92
C ALA A 281 9.60 12.36 21.45
N ARG A 282 10.54 12.82 20.61
CA ARG A 282 11.46 13.91 20.97
C ARG A 282 10.74 15.25 21.15
N LEU A 283 9.87 15.61 20.21
CA LEU A 283 9.10 16.85 20.28
C LEU A 283 8.22 16.92 21.54
N HIS A 284 7.65 15.80 21.97
CA HIS A 284 6.84 15.75 23.19
C HIS A 284 7.67 15.68 24.48
N SER A 285 8.89 15.12 24.43
CA SER A 285 9.78 15.08 25.61
C SER A 285 10.36 16.44 26.01
N THR A 286 10.38 17.41 25.09
CA THR A 286 10.79 18.79 25.38
C THR A 286 9.70 19.60 26.09
N ASP A 287 8.46 19.11 26.12
CA ASP A 287 7.40 19.64 26.97
C ASP A 287 7.53 19.02 28.37
N SER A 288 7.97 19.85 29.32
CA SER A 288 8.57 19.56 30.64
C SER A 288 7.76 18.74 31.67
N ASN A 289 6.75 17.94 31.27
CA ASN A 289 5.94 17.12 32.18
C ASN A 289 5.77 15.65 31.75
N SER A 290 6.45 15.19 30.71
CA SER A 290 6.39 13.78 30.29
C SER A 290 7.69 13.05 30.60
N GLY A 291 7.59 11.85 31.20
CA GLY A 291 8.74 10.98 31.51
C GLY A 291 9.50 10.52 30.25
N PRO A 292 10.36 9.49 30.30
CA PRO A 292 11.19 9.09 29.17
C PRO A 292 10.36 8.43 28.04
N ILE A 293 9.59 9.23 27.29
CA ILE A 293 8.81 8.84 26.10
C ILE A 293 9.75 8.32 24.99
N ALA A 294 10.99 8.82 24.95
CA ALA A 294 11.97 8.48 23.90
C ALA A 294 12.39 7.00 23.87
N SER A 295 12.36 6.26 25.00
CA SER A 295 12.77 4.85 25.04
C SER A 295 11.68 3.88 24.55
N GLN A 296 10.44 4.35 24.34
CA GLN A 296 9.31 3.55 23.85
C GLN A 296 8.93 3.86 22.39
N ALA A 297 9.65 4.78 21.74
CA ALA A 297 9.40 5.17 20.35
C ALA A 297 9.62 4.09 19.28
N PRO A 298 10.62 3.18 19.37
CA PRO A 298 10.79 2.15 18.37
C PRO A 298 9.75 1.03 18.53
N TRP A 299 9.04 0.72 17.45
CA TRP A 299 8.09 -0.38 17.34
C TRP A 299 8.63 -1.49 16.42
N PRO A 300 8.43 -2.78 16.72
CA PRO A 300 7.77 -3.30 17.91
C PRO A 300 8.65 -3.24 19.16
N PRO A 301 8.08 -3.00 20.36
CA PRO A 301 8.82 -3.20 21.60
C PRO A 301 9.16 -4.69 21.78
N THR A 302 10.19 -4.98 22.58
CA THR A 302 10.60 -6.37 22.85
C THR A 302 9.53 -7.20 23.56
N SER A 303 8.59 -6.56 24.27
CA SER A 303 7.42 -7.21 24.86
C SER A 303 6.46 -7.78 23.80
N GLU A 304 6.46 -7.18 22.61
CA GLU A 304 5.61 -7.57 21.49
C GLU A 304 6.37 -8.51 20.53
N CYS A 305 7.64 -8.23 20.27
CA CYS A 305 8.49 -9.09 19.43
C CYS A 305 9.92 -9.19 20.00
N ALA A 306 10.16 -10.17 20.85
CA ALA A 306 11.48 -10.42 21.42
C ALA A 306 12.52 -10.85 20.37
N ALA A 307 12.09 -11.55 19.31
CA ALA A 307 12.95 -12.00 18.23
C ALA A 307 13.37 -10.89 17.26
N CYS A 308 12.64 -9.76 17.25
CA CYS A 308 12.91 -8.64 16.33
C CYS A 308 14.21 -7.90 16.65
N ILE A 309 14.78 -8.09 17.85
CA ILE A 309 16.07 -7.55 18.24
C ILE A 309 17.04 -8.71 18.44
N ASP A 310 18.16 -8.68 17.72
CA ASP A 310 19.22 -9.67 17.84
C ASP A 310 20.03 -9.51 19.14
N SER A 311 20.91 -10.47 19.41
CA SER A 311 21.79 -10.45 20.60
C SER A 311 22.72 -9.24 20.69
N THR A 312 22.91 -8.49 19.59
CA THR A 312 23.74 -7.28 19.52
C THR A 312 22.94 -6.00 19.73
N GLY A 313 21.61 -6.10 19.91
CA GLY A 313 20.72 -4.95 20.05
C GLY A 313 20.31 -4.32 18.71
N LYS A 314 20.53 -5.01 17.58
CA LYS A 314 20.13 -4.55 16.24
C LYS A 314 18.85 -5.23 15.80
N TRP A 315 18.14 -4.61 14.86
CA TRP A 315 16.95 -5.19 14.27
C TRP A 315 17.29 -6.43 13.43
N ASP A 316 16.64 -7.55 13.74
CA ASP A 316 16.61 -8.73 12.90
C ASP A 316 15.48 -8.58 11.86
N THR A 317 15.84 -8.23 10.62
CA THR A 317 14.87 -7.84 9.58
C THR A 317 13.90 -8.95 9.22
N ASP A 318 14.33 -10.22 9.30
CA ASP A 318 13.49 -11.37 9.00
C ASP A 318 12.42 -11.57 10.08
N SER A 319 12.79 -11.42 11.36
CA SER A 319 11.84 -11.42 12.48
C SER A 319 10.92 -10.21 12.46
N VAL A 320 11.43 -9.01 12.12
CA VAL A 320 10.58 -7.82 11.92
C VAL A 320 9.55 -8.06 10.82
N LEU A 321 9.97 -8.57 9.67
CA LEU A 321 9.07 -8.85 8.56
C LEU A 321 8.01 -9.89 8.94
N SER A 322 8.42 -10.95 9.64
CA SER A 322 7.51 -11.98 10.15
C SER A 322 6.49 -11.39 11.13
N HIS A 323 6.92 -10.48 12.00
CA HIS A 323 6.05 -9.75 12.92
C HIS A 323 5.04 -8.87 12.15
N LEU A 324 5.51 -8.06 11.19
CA LEU A 324 4.65 -7.24 10.34
C LEU A 324 3.57 -8.08 9.64
N LYS A 325 3.94 -9.23 9.07
CA LYS A 325 2.98 -10.15 8.45
C LYS A 325 1.93 -10.67 9.43
N SER A 326 2.35 -10.98 10.67
CA SER A 326 1.44 -11.48 11.70
C SER A 326 0.35 -10.46 12.08
N VAL A 327 0.73 -9.18 12.13
CA VAL A 327 -0.14 -8.06 12.51
C VAL A 327 -1.03 -7.62 11.35
N TYR A 328 -0.45 -7.44 10.16
CA TYR A 328 -1.12 -6.77 9.05
C TYR A 328 -1.71 -7.69 7.99
N TRP A 329 -1.45 -9.00 8.02
CA TRP A 329 -1.99 -9.95 7.03
C TRP A 329 -2.83 -11.05 7.67
N PRO A 330 -3.95 -11.49 7.05
CA PRO A 330 -4.72 -12.60 7.57
C PRO A 330 -3.94 -13.91 7.46
N SER A 331 -4.02 -14.71 8.53
CA SER A 331 -3.51 -16.07 8.54
C SER A 331 -4.41 -17.01 7.71
N GLY A 332 -3.84 -18.10 7.19
CA GLY A 332 -4.58 -19.15 6.49
C GLY A 332 -4.62 -19.00 4.96
N VAL A 333 -5.30 -19.95 4.30
CA VAL A 333 -5.40 -20.00 2.83
C VAL A 333 -6.29 -18.85 2.36
N GLN A 334 -5.68 -17.88 1.69
CA GLN A 334 -6.41 -16.82 1.00
C GLN A 334 -6.91 -17.35 -0.35
N ASN A 335 -8.14 -16.99 -0.73
CA ASN A 335 -8.65 -17.26 -2.07
C ASN A 335 -7.74 -16.57 -3.10
N PHE A 336 -7.01 -17.36 -3.89
CA PHE A 336 -6.09 -16.85 -4.89
C PHE A 336 -6.89 -16.28 -6.08
N ARG A 337 -7.21 -14.99 -6.02
CA ARG A 337 -7.87 -14.25 -7.11
C ARG A 337 -6.82 -13.51 -7.93
N PHE A 338 -6.66 -13.92 -9.18
CA PHE A 338 -5.88 -13.15 -10.15
C PHE A 338 -6.52 -11.78 -10.39
N VAL A 339 -5.68 -10.76 -10.48
CA VAL A 339 -6.08 -9.38 -10.75
C VAL A 339 -5.50 -8.97 -12.09
N VAL A 340 -6.33 -8.43 -12.98
CA VAL A 340 -5.86 -7.91 -14.27
C VAL A 340 -5.80 -6.40 -14.20
N LEU A 341 -4.59 -5.85 -14.30
CA LEU A 341 -4.37 -4.41 -14.46
C LEU A 341 -4.20 -4.09 -15.95
N LYS A 342 -4.89 -3.04 -16.40
CA LYS A 342 -4.69 -2.53 -17.77
C LYS A 342 -3.35 -1.80 -17.79
N LYS A 343 -2.50 -2.08 -18.80
CA LYS A 343 -1.31 -1.26 -19.02
C LYS A 343 -1.80 0.16 -19.28
N LYS A 344 -1.40 1.13 -18.45
CA LYS A 344 -1.59 2.55 -18.78
C LYS A 344 -0.78 2.82 -20.05
N ASP A 345 -1.41 3.40 -21.06
CA ASP A 345 -0.72 3.87 -22.26
C ASP A 345 0.23 4.98 -21.83
N THR A 346 1.46 4.59 -21.52
CA THR A 346 2.52 5.53 -21.20
C THR A 346 2.91 6.18 -22.51
N ALA A 347 2.43 7.40 -22.76
CA ALA A 347 2.78 8.23 -23.91
C ALA A 347 4.30 8.52 -24.03
N VAL A 348 5.11 7.99 -23.11
CA VAL A 348 6.57 8.21 -22.99
C VAL A 348 7.39 7.13 -23.71
N GLU A 349 6.85 5.95 -24.04
CA GLU A 349 7.64 4.88 -24.70
C GLU A 349 7.94 5.13 -26.19
N VAL A 350 7.19 6.01 -26.88
CA VAL A 350 7.40 6.27 -28.32
C VAL A 350 8.58 7.22 -28.57
N GLY A 351 8.87 8.13 -27.62
CA GLY A 351 9.96 9.11 -27.77
C GLY A 351 11.34 8.47 -27.61
N ASN A 352 11.57 7.78 -26.49
CA ASN A 352 12.92 7.31 -26.14
C ASN A 352 13.42 6.19 -27.05
N SER A 353 12.56 5.25 -27.47
CA SER A 353 12.98 4.16 -28.38
C SER A 353 13.46 4.69 -29.73
N PHE A 354 12.79 5.71 -30.28
CA PHE A 354 13.18 6.32 -31.54
C PHE A 354 14.53 7.04 -31.45
N PHE A 355 14.79 7.76 -30.35
CA PHE A 355 16.08 8.43 -30.16
C PHE A 355 17.23 7.44 -29.97
N TYR A 356 17.03 6.32 -29.27
CA TYR A 356 18.07 5.28 -29.13
C TYR A 356 18.36 4.57 -30.47
N GLU A 357 17.34 4.21 -31.25
CA GLU A 357 17.54 3.64 -32.59
C GLU A 357 18.21 4.64 -33.55
N LEU A 358 17.87 5.93 -33.48
CA LEU A 358 18.50 6.96 -34.30
C LEU A 358 19.98 7.13 -33.93
N ILE A 359 20.31 7.14 -32.63
CA ILE A 359 21.69 7.23 -32.14
C ILE A 359 22.51 6.01 -32.56
N GLU A 360 21.96 4.79 -32.42
CA GLU A 360 22.64 3.58 -32.88
C GLU A 360 22.92 3.61 -34.39
N ASN A 361 21.92 3.99 -35.20
CA ASN A 361 22.09 4.10 -36.64
C ASN A 361 23.12 5.16 -37.04
N LEU A 362 23.17 6.30 -36.34
CA LEU A 362 24.18 7.35 -36.57
C LEU A 362 25.58 6.87 -36.17
N LEU A 363 25.72 6.12 -35.07
CA LEU A 363 27.00 5.53 -34.67
C LEU A 363 27.48 4.48 -35.67
N PHE A 364 26.58 3.64 -36.20
CA PHE A 364 26.90 2.66 -37.24
C PHE A 364 27.35 3.33 -38.55
N LEU A 365 26.65 4.38 -38.99
CA LEU A 365 27.04 5.14 -40.19
C LEU A 365 28.38 5.85 -40.01
N GLY A 366 28.63 6.44 -38.82
CA GLY A 366 29.92 7.03 -38.48
C GLY A 366 31.06 6.01 -38.49
N PHE A 367 30.84 4.82 -37.92
CA PHE A 367 31.82 3.74 -37.92
C PHE A 367 32.10 3.22 -39.34
N ALA A 368 31.07 3.02 -40.16
CA ALA A 368 31.21 2.60 -41.54
C ALA A 368 32.01 3.63 -42.37
N ALA A 369 31.74 4.92 -42.19
CA ALA A 369 32.49 5.99 -42.86
C ALA A 369 33.97 6.02 -42.44
N LEU A 370 34.27 5.79 -41.15
CA LEU A 370 35.65 5.67 -40.65
C LEU A 370 36.37 4.46 -41.26
N VAL A 371 35.70 3.31 -41.35
CA VAL A 371 36.27 2.10 -41.98
C VAL A 371 36.54 2.35 -43.46
N VAL A 372 35.62 2.98 -44.20
CA VAL A 372 35.81 3.30 -45.63
C VAL A 372 36.97 4.29 -45.81
N THR A 373 37.07 5.30 -44.94
CA THR A 373 38.14 6.30 -44.98
C THR A 373 39.51 5.69 -44.62
N TRP A 374 39.54 4.77 -43.67
CA TRP A 374 40.73 4.01 -43.31
C TRP A 374 41.17 3.07 -44.44
N CYS A 375 40.23 2.35 -45.05
CA CYS A 375 40.48 1.48 -46.21
C CYS A 375 40.99 2.28 -47.42
N SER A 376 40.41 3.46 -47.71
CA SER A 376 40.82 4.30 -48.83
C SER A 376 42.21 4.92 -48.60
N ASN A 377 42.52 5.38 -47.40
CA ASN A 377 43.86 5.86 -47.04
C ASN A 377 44.91 4.73 -47.06
N ARG A 378 44.55 3.53 -46.61
CA ARG A 378 45.44 2.36 -46.70
C ARG A 378 45.73 1.97 -48.15
N ARG A 379 44.74 2.06 -49.05
CA ARG A 379 44.91 1.81 -50.50
C ARG A 379 45.81 2.85 -51.17
N ARG A 380 45.73 4.12 -50.76
CA ARG A 380 46.65 5.19 -51.20
C ARG A 380 48.09 4.95 -50.74
N ASN A 381 48.30 4.47 -49.52
CA ASN A 381 49.64 4.17 -49.00
C ASN A 381 50.28 2.93 -49.67
N VAL A 382 49.48 1.99 -50.18
CA VAL A 382 49.98 0.79 -50.89
C VAL A 382 50.31 1.06 -52.37
N THR A 383 49.71 2.09 -52.98
CA THR A 383 49.93 2.42 -54.41
C THR A 383 50.96 3.54 -54.63
N GLY A 384 51.40 4.22 -53.56
CA GLY A 384 52.36 5.33 -53.61
C GLY A 384 53.81 4.92 -53.35
N ARG A 385 54.42 4.05 -54.17
CA ARG A 385 55.89 3.97 -54.34
C ARG A 385 56.28 3.06 -55.51
N HIS A 386 56.22 3.60 -56.73
CA HIS A 386 57.15 3.21 -57.79
C HIS A 386 57.67 4.49 -58.45
N LYS A 387 58.78 4.98 -57.91
CA LYS A 387 59.65 5.98 -58.54
C LYS A 387 60.34 5.27 -59.71
N LYS A 388 59.99 5.61 -60.95
CA LYS A 388 60.83 5.29 -62.12
C LYS A 388 61.91 6.38 -62.18
N SER A 389 63.17 5.97 -62.08
CA SER A 389 64.32 6.77 -62.47
C SER A 389 64.31 6.90 -63.99
N GLU A 390 64.40 8.12 -64.49
CA GLU A 390 64.90 8.38 -65.84
C GLU A 390 66.39 8.63 -65.71
N ASP A 391 67.19 7.68 -66.19
CA ASP A 391 68.61 7.89 -66.48
C ASP A 391 68.73 8.30 -67.95
N ASN A 392 69.51 9.37 -68.17
CA ASN A 392 69.96 9.88 -69.46
C ASN A 392 70.67 8.79 -70.29
N VAL A 393 70.37 8.70 -71.59
CA VAL A 393 71.24 8.98 -72.77
C VAL A 393 70.42 8.78 -74.05
#